data_AF-A0A811P5N6-F1
#
_entry.id   AF-A0A811P5N6-F1
#
_cell.length_a   1.000
_cell.length_b   1.000
_cell.length_c   1.000
_cell.angle_alpha   90.00
_cell.angle_beta   90.00
_cell.angle_gamma   90.00
#
_symmetry.space_group_name_H-M   'P 1'
#
loop_
_entity.id
_entity.type
_entity.pdbx_description
1 polymer ?
#
loop_
_entity_poly.entity_id
_entity_poly.type
_entity_poly.pdbx_seq_one_letter_code
_entity_poly.pdbx_strand_id
1 'polypeptide(L)'
;MQIKTSCSAPRSSADASSLVFGDAYRNEVYAARLTPRDGFERCATDTFEVAGPCGYGVCYLYLRRSGRAGWTPEWVRVYEPTTSGTPSTFYYGDPLPDGVWYGLDRCVAAGAGAGASSEPGAAAQAL
;
A
#
# COMPACT_ATOMS: atom_id res chain seq x y z
N MET A 1 -4.25 -0.87 10.63
CA MET A 1 -4.12 -0.65 9.16
C MET A 1 -5.33 -1.26 8.45
N GLN A 2 -5.74 -0.70 7.32
CA GLN A 2 -6.80 -1.25 6.48
C GLN A 2 -6.36 -1.34 5.02
N ILE A 3 -6.74 -2.40 4.32
CA ILE A 3 -6.60 -2.52 2.87
C ILE A 3 -7.98 -2.74 2.27
N LYS A 4 -8.35 -1.93 1.29
CA LYS A 4 -9.53 -2.21 0.47
C LYS A 4 -9.09 -2.87 -0.83
N THR A 5 -9.70 -3.99 -1.14
CA THR A 5 -9.57 -4.66 -2.44
C THR A 5 -10.51 -4.02 -3.45
N SER A 6 -10.02 -3.77 -4.67
CA SER A 6 -10.82 -3.17 -5.73
C SER A 6 -12.02 -4.03 -6.12
N CYS A 7 -13.11 -3.38 -6.51
CA CYS A 7 -14.27 -4.04 -7.10
C CYS A 7 -14.01 -4.64 -8.49
N SER A 8 -12.91 -4.26 -9.15
CA SER A 8 -12.45 -4.87 -10.40
C SER A 8 -11.56 -6.11 -10.18
N ALA A 9 -11.15 -6.40 -8.94
CA ALA A 9 -10.30 -7.55 -8.63
C ALA A 9 -11.03 -8.89 -8.89
N PRO A 10 -10.32 -10.04 -8.94
CA PRO A 10 -10.94 -11.36 -8.88
C PRO A 10 -11.90 -11.50 -7.69
N ARG A 11 -12.89 -12.41 -7.77
CA ARG A 11 -13.91 -12.57 -6.71
C ARG A 11 -13.30 -12.80 -5.33
N SER A 12 -12.27 -13.64 -5.26
CA SER A 12 -11.43 -13.86 -4.10
C SER A 12 -10.01 -14.18 -4.58
N SER A 13 -9.02 -13.76 -3.81
CA SER A 13 -7.60 -14.02 -4.07
C SER A 13 -6.96 -14.63 -2.83
N ALA A 14 -6.37 -15.82 -2.98
CA ALA A 14 -5.57 -16.48 -1.95
C ALA A 14 -4.13 -15.93 -1.89
N ASP A 15 -3.83 -14.88 -2.65
CA ASP A 15 -2.53 -14.24 -2.63
C ASP A 15 -2.27 -13.61 -1.26
N ALA A 16 -1.00 -13.52 -0.88
CA ALA A 16 -0.57 -12.77 0.29
C ALA A 16 0.20 -11.53 -0.15
N SER A 17 0.28 -10.52 0.72
CA SER A 17 1.14 -9.36 0.49
C SER A 17 2.14 -9.17 1.62
N SER A 18 3.39 -8.92 1.30
CA SER A 18 4.29 -8.22 2.21
C SER A 18 4.00 -6.72 2.14
N LEU A 19 4.36 -5.99 3.18
CA LEU A 19 4.14 -4.56 3.31
C LEU A 19 5.37 -3.91 3.93
N VAL A 20 5.73 -2.73 3.43
CA VAL A 20 6.58 -1.78 4.14
C VAL A 20 5.98 -0.39 4.07
N PHE A 21 6.00 0.35 5.18
CA PHE A 21 5.59 1.74 5.22
C PHE A 21 6.41 2.51 6.24
N GLY A 22 6.48 3.82 6.09
CA GLY A 22 7.15 4.67 7.06
C GLY A 22 6.97 6.16 6.80
N ASP A 23 7.69 6.94 7.58
CA ASP A 23 7.65 8.40 7.56
C ASP A 23 9.00 9.03 7.17
N ALA A 24 9.02 10.36 7.08
CA ALA A 24 10.21 11.13 6.72
C ALA A 24 11.35 11.05 7.77
N TYR A 25 11.07 10.50 8.95
CA TYR A 25 12.01 10.35 10.07
C TYR A 25 12.63 8.95 10.16
N ARG A 26 12.39 8.10 9.15
CA ARG A 26 12.85 6.70 9.09
C ARG A 26 12.20 5.79 10.14
N ASN A 27 11.02 6.14 10.63
CA ASN A 27 10.21 5.18 11.39
C ASN A 27 9.56 4.23 10.38
N GLU A 28 10.24 3.12 10.11
CA GLU A 28 9.79 2.10 9.16
C GLU A 28 9.14 0.91 9.87
N VAL A 29 8.07 0.40 9.26
CA VAL A 29 7.38 -0.80 9.67
C VAL A 29 7.40 -1.79 8.51
N TYR A 30 7.85 -3.01 8.77
CA TYR A 30 7.82 -4.12 7.82
C TYR A 30 6.92 -5.24 8.33
N ALA A 31 5.92 -5.63 7.53
CA ALA A 31 5.12 -6.82 7.75
C ALA A 31 5.43 -7.85 6.66
N ALA A 32 6.03 -8.96 7.07
CA ALA A 32 6.50 -9.99 6.14
C ALA A 32 5.37 -10.64 5.34
N ARG A 33 4.19 -10.80 5.97
CA ARG A 33 3.06 -11.47 5.34
C ARG A 33 1.75 -10.99 5.93
N LEU A 34 0.88 -10.48 5.06
CA LEU A 34 -0.50 -10.13 5.32
C LEU A 34 -1.40 -11.01 4.47
N THR A 35 -2.34 -11.67 5.13
CA THR A 35 -3.32 -12.54 4.50
C THR A 35 -4.59 -12.47 5.33
N PRO A 36 -5.73 -12.03 4.78
CA PRO A 36 -7.00 -12.12 5.47
C PRO A 36 -7.38 -13.58 5.71
N ARG A 37 -8.29 -13.83 6.66
CA ARG A 37 -8.73 -15.18 7.02
C ARG A 37 -9.28 -15.96 5.82
N ASP A 38 -10.07 -15.29 4.98
CA ASP A 38 -10.77 -15.87 3.83
C ASP A 38 -10.17 -15.43 2.48
N GLY A 39 -8.95 -14.88 2.52
CA GLY A 39 -8.29 -14.27 1.37
C GLY A 39 -8.78 -12.86 1.08
N PHE A 40 -8.15 -12.20 0.11
CA PHE A 40 -8.57 -10.87 -0.31
C PHE A 40 -9.82 -10.95 -1.19
N GLU A 41 -10.97 -10.63 -0.61
CA GLU A 41 -12.25 -10.63 -1.32
C GLU A 41 -12.48 -9.32 -2.09
N ARG A 42 -13.13 -9.43 -3.25
CA ARG A 42 -13.49 -8.26 -4.08
C ARG A 42 -14.33 -7.25 -3.29
N CYS A 43 -14.01 -5.96 -3.43
CA CYS A 43 -14.68 -4.85 -2.74
C CYS A 43 -14.57 -4.87 -1.20
N ALA A 44 -13.97 -5.90 -0.60
CA ALA A 44 -13.87 -6.02 0.84
C ALA A 44 -12.79 -5.11 1.40
N THR A 45 -12.92 -4.79 2.69
CA THR A 45 -11.91 -4.08 3.46
C THR A 45 -11.42 -4.96 4.58
N ASP A 46 -10.13 -5.29 4.53
CA ASP A 46 -9.46 -6.11 5.52
C ASP A 46 -8.70 -5.23 6.50
N THR A 47 -8.80 -5.55 7.80
CA THR A 47 -8.11 -4.81 8.87
C THR A 47 -6.99 -5.65 9.44
N PHE A 48 -5.81 -5.03 9.58
CA PHE A 48 -4.62 -5.66 10.14
C PHE A 48 -4.06 -4.80 11.27
N GLU A 49 -3.64 -5.45 12.34
CA GLU A 49 -2.80 -4.86 13.37
C GLU A 49 -1.34 -5.16 13.05
N VAL A 50 -0.54 -4.11 12.95
CA VAL A 50 0.89 -4.22 12.63
C VAL A 50 1.64 -3.43 13.68
N ALA A 51 2.54 -4.11 14.39
CA ALA A 51 3.39 -3.49 15.40
C ALA A 51 4.60 -2.81 14.75
N GLY A 52 5.01 -1.67 15.29
CA GLY A 52 6.15 -0.91 14.80
C GLY A 52 6.41 0.34 15.65
N PRO A 53 7.45 1.13 15.33
CA PRO A 53 7.68 2.43 15.97
C PRO A 53 6.48 3.37 15.78
N CYS A 54 6.32 4.31 16.71
CA CYS A 54 5.40 5.42 16.52
C CYS A 54 5.87 6.27 15.32
N GLY A 55 5.05 6.38 14.28
CA GLY A 55 5.31 7.27 13.16
C GLY A 55 4.77 8.68 13.42
N TYR A 56 5.13 9.62 12.54
CA TYR A 56 4.69 11.02 12.57
C TYR A 56 4.00 11.43 11.28
N GLY A 57 3.21 10.52 10.69
CA GLY A 57 2.58 10.70 9.40
C GLY A 57 3.30 9.88 8.33
N VAL A 58 2.77 8.69 8.07
CA VAL A 58 3.27 7.80 7.00
C VAL A 58 3.20 8.53 5.67
N CYS A 59 4.33 8.61 4.96
CA CYS A 59 4.45 9.28 3.67
C CYS A 59 4.91 8.36 2.53
N TYR A 60 5.34 7.13 2.83
CA TYR A 60 5.54 6.10 1.83
C TYR A 60 4.92 4.77 2.23
N LEU A 61 4.50 4.00 1.22
CA LEU A 61 3.97 2.65 1.41
C LEU A 61 4.21 1.81 0.17
N TYR A 62 4.76 0.61 0.37
CA TYR A 62 4.97 -0.38 -0.68
C TYR A 62 4.35 -1.71 -0.29
N LEU A 63 3.71 -2.35 -1.26
CA LEU A 63 3.18 -3.71 -1.18
C LEU A 63 3.99 -4.62 -2.09
N ARG A 64 4.14 -5.88 -1.70
CA ARG A 64 4.70 -6.93 -2.56
C ARG A 64 3.78 -8.12 -2.53
N ARG A 65 3.05 -8.32 -3.63
CA ARG A 65 2.17 -9.48 -3.79
C ARG A 65 3.01 -10.76 -3.91
N SER A 66 2.49 -11.84 -3.36
CA SER A 66 3.00 -13.20 -3.52
C SER A 66 1.82 -14.12 -3.82
N GLY A 67 1.79 -14.71 -5.01
CA GLY A 67 0.77 -15.66 -5.42
C GLY A 67 0.41 -15.59 -6.90
N ARG A 68 -0.57 -16.40 -7.31
CA ARG A 68 -0.90 -16.62 -8.73
C ARG A 68 -2.28 -16.11 -9.13
N ALA A 69 -3.14 -15.77 -8.16
CA ALA A 69 -4.53 -15.39 -8.46
C ALA A 69 -4.63 -13.97 -9.03
N GLY A 70 -3.64 -13.13 -8.75
CA GLY A 70 -3.72 -11.71 -9.04
C GLY A 70 -4.55 -11.03 -7.96
N TRP A 71 -4.12 -9.84 -7.55
CA TRP A 71 -4.83 -9.05 -6.57
C TRP A 71 -4.59 -7.56 -6.84
N THR A 72 -5.66 -6.78 -6.67
CA THR A 72 -5.70 -5.35 -6.98
C THR A 72 -6.22 -4.62 -5.75
N PRO A 73 -5.34 -3.99 -4.95
CA PRO A 73 -5.78 -3.06 -3.93
C PRO A 73 -6.40 -1.82 -4.60
N GLU A 74 -7.40 -1.24 -3.96
CA GLU A 74 -7.96 0.08 -4.29
C GLU A 74 -7.31 1.16 -3.43
N TRP A 75 -7.18 0.90 -2.13
CA TRP A 75 -6.43 1.77 -1.24
C TRP A 75 -5.90 1.03 -0.02
N VAL A 76 -4.87 1.60 0.59
CA VAL A 76 -4.36 1.22 1.90
C VAL A 76 -4.43 2.44 2.82
N ARG A 77 -4.92 2.23 4.04
CA ARG A 77 -4.97 3.24 5.11
C ARG A 77 -4.13 2.79 6.29
N VAL A 78 -3.20 3.64 6.69
CA VAL A 78 -2.42 3.46 7.91
C VAL A 78 -2.95 4.42 8.97
N TYR A 79 -3.26 3.86 10.13
CA TYR A 79 -3.77 4.60 11.28
C TYR A 79 -2.64 4.64 12.30
N GLU A 80 -2.11 5.82 12.56
CA GLU A 80 -1.04 6.04 13.52
C GLU A 80 -1.62 6.62 14.82
N PRO A 81 -1.24 6.10 16.00
CA PRO A 81 -1.74 6.61 17.29
C PRO A 81 -1.40 8.09 17.56
N THR A 82 -0.33 8.58 16.95
CA THR A 82 0.23 9.94 17.13
C THR A 82 -0.50 10.99 16.29
N THR A 83 -1.26 10.58 15.27
CA THR A 83 -2.00 11.49 14.38
C THR A 83 -3.38 11.78 14.94
N SER A 84 -3.99 12.91 14.55
CA SER A 84 -5.31 13.36 15.02
C SER A 84 -6.49 12.51 14.51
N GLY A 85 -6.29 11.21 14.30
CA GLY A 85 -7.29 10.26 13.80
C GLY A 85 -7.45 10.23 12.28
N THR A 86 -6.73 11.08 11.54
CA THR A 86 -6.73 11.04 10.06
C THR A 86 -5.70 10.03 9.57
N PRO A 87 -6.10 8.95 8.88
CA PRO A 87 -5.16 7.97 8.37
C PRO A 87 -4.42 8.46 7.12
N SER A 88 -3.16 8.08 6.98
CA SER A 88 -2.44 8.20 5.71
C SER A 88 -3.03 7.23 4.69
N THR A 89 -3.52 7.77 3.56
CA THR A 89 -4.19 6.98 2.51
C THR A 89 -3.34 6.90 1.24
N PHE A 90 -3.12 5.66 0.78
CA PHE A 90 -2.40 5.33 -0.44
C PHE A 90 -3.36 4.67 -1.41
N TYR A 91 -3.56 5.28 -2.58
CA TYR A 91 -4.46 4.77 -3.60
C TYR A 91 -3.71 3.92 -4.60
N TYR A 92 -4.34 2.82 -4.98
CA TYR A 92 -3.89 1.87 -5.97
C TYR A 92 -5.02 1.72 -7.01
N GLY A 93 -4.67 1.36 -8.25
CA GLY A 93 -5.65 1.21 -9.32
C GLY A 93 -5.43 -0.04 -10.18
N ASP A 94 -4.22 -0.60 -10.15
CA ASP A 94 -3.78 -1.65 -11.05
C ASP A 94 -3.46 -2.95 -10.28
N PRO A 95 -3.63 -4.13 -10.90
CA PRO A 95 -3.16 -5.39 -10.35
C PRO A 95 -1.67 -5.34 -10.02
N LEU A 96 -1.32 -5.79 -8.81
CA LEU A 96 0.08 -5.79 -8.41
C LEU A 96 0.87 -6.88 -9.17
N PRO A 97 2.07 -6.57 -9.69
CA PRO A 97 2.98 -7.60 -10.19
C PRO A 97 3.36 -8.61 -9.09
N ASP A 98 3.56 -9.87 -9.45
CA ASP A 98 4.00 -10.89 -8.48
C ASP A 98 5.46 -10.66 -8.10
N GLY A 99 5.77 -10.69 -6.80
CA GLY A 99 7.14 -10.66 -6.31
C GLY A 99 7.87 -9.32 -6.50
N VAL A 100 7.19 -8.24 -6.89
CA VAL A 100 7.77 -6.90 -7.06
C VAL A 100 7.20 -5.94 -6.03
N TRP A 101 8.06 -5.11 -5.43
CA TRP A 101 7.62 -4.02 -4.56
C TRP A 101 6.99 -2.90 -5.38
N TYR A 102 5.73 -2.60 -5.11
CA TYR A 102 4.95 -1.58 -5.79
C TYR A 102 4.33 -0.64 -4.76
N GLY A 103 4.52 0.67 -4.94
CA GLY A 103 4.16 1.63 -3.92
C GLY A 103 4.30 3.07 -4.35
N LEU A 104 4.04 3.95 -3.40
CA LEU A 104 4.14 5.39 -3.57
C LEU A 104 4.99 5.96 -2.44
N ASP A 105 5.94 6.80 -2.80
CA ASP A 105 6.73 7.59 -1.87
C ASP A 105 6.45 9.06 -2.12
N ARG A 106 5.85 9.70 -1.11
CA ARG A 106 5.47 11.11 -1.11
C ARG A 106 6.17 11.85 0.01
N CYS A 107 7.21 11.26 0.59
CA CYS A 107 7.98 11.93 1.61
C CYS A 107 8.67 13.12 0.97
N VAL A 108 8.23 14.32 1.33
CA VAL A 108 9.08 15.49 1.16
C VAL A 108 10.30 15.25 2.04
N ALA A 109 11.49 15.25 1.44
CA ALA A 109 12.73 15.28 2.21
C ALA A 109 12.57 16.37 3.26
N ALA A 110 12.92 16.11 4.52
CA ALA A 110 12.81 17.12 5.58
C ALA A 110 13.62 18.37 5.15
N GLY A 111 12.93 19.37 4.58
CA GLY A 111 13.52 20.54 3.92
C GLY A 111 13.07 20.87 2.48
N ALA A 112 12.34 20.01 1.76
CA ALA A 112 11.90 20.27 0.39
C ALA A 112 10.39 20.53 0.33
N GLY A 113 9.99 21.80 0.46
CA GLY A 113 8.63 22.23 0.20
C GLY A 113 8.26 22.10 -1.29
N ALA A 114 7.06 21.59 -1.53
CA ALA A 114 6.24 21.69 -2.75
C ALA A 114 6.80 21.14 -4.08
N GLY A 115 6.06 20.16 -4.64
CA GLY A 115 5.91 20.01 -6.10
C GLY A 115 6.51 18.74 -6.71
N ALA A 116 5.71 17.68 -6.81
CA ALA A 116 5.81 16.71 -7.89
C ALA A 116 4.48 15.94 -8.04
N SER A 117 3.56 16.49 -8.81
CA SER A 117 2.46 15.72 -9.41
C SER A 117 3.04 14.90 -10.57
N SER A 118 3.22 13.60 -10.37
CA SER A 118 3.63 12.68 -11.43
C SER A 118 2.40 12.23 -12.22
N GLU A 119 2.23 12.79 -13.43
CA GLU A 119 1.38 12.24 -14.48
C GLU A 119 1.94 10.88 -14.97
N PRO A 120 1.09 9.95 -15.44
CA PRO A 120 1.53 8.63 -15.88
C PRO A 120 2.21 8.70 -17.26
N GLY A 121 3.50 8.38 -17.30
CA GLY A 121 4.25 8.17 -18.54
C GLY A 121 3.75 6.93 -19.27
N ALA A 122 3.13 7.14 -20.43
CA ALA A 122 2.70 6.10 -21.36
C ALA A 122 3.90 5.24 -21.82
N ALA A 123 3.83 3.93 -21.58
CA ALA A 123 4.71 2.97 -22.22
C ALA A 123 4.29 2.78 -23.69
N ALA A 124 5.08 3.34 -24.61
CA ALA A 124 4.98 3.01 -26.04
C ALA A 124 5.53 1.60 -26.27
N GLN A 125 4.73 0.79 -26.97
CA GLN A 125 5.04 -0.59 -27.37
C GLN A 125 6.09 -0.62 -28.48
N ALA A 126 6.88 -1.70 -28.49
CA ALA A 126 7.84 -2.03 -29.53
C ALA A 126 7.16 -2.48 -30.84
N LEU A 127 7.80 -2.15 -31.95
CA LEU A 127 7.98 -3.02 -33.12
C LEU A 127 9.40 -2.86 -33.62
#